data_AF-A0A3A5HFW0-F1
#
_entry.id   AF-A0A3A5HFW0-F1
#
_cell.length_a   1.000
_cell.length_b   1.000
_cell.length_c   1.000
_cell.angle_alpha   90.00
_cell.angle_beta   90.00
_cell.angle_gamma   90.00
#
_symmetry.space_group_name_H-M   'P 1'
#
loop_
_entity.id
_entity.type
_entity.pdbx_description
1 polymer ?
#
loop_
_entity_poly.entity_id
_entity_poly.type
_entity_poly.pdbx_seq_one_letter_code
_entity_poly.pdbx_strand_id
1 'polypeptide(L)'
;MVQILLTDPENCDGCNDCIEACAKVNKESALFLHKMNKGYQAVVCQQCVDPACARGCFRDAIERENGVVKINQDSCSGCKLCMLMCPIGSITYTEGGMLKCDQQCISAPGEIPHCVSACESGCLEAVDVKEFATGMQKGFELKNSNSSHSLNPASPSSDLAAATQGLCVFCGTCSIVCPTDAIEIVDNNPVIDKNRCIMCGSCLAACPVLIPSGAGSIWDPRTIAVIRYTSKAGKYALRGFGTERRLPSFDDIIILPAQASIAPVDKYREACNTQVVLGGRFAEEPLVLQTPVLIAGMSFGALSKESKLAMAKGTALVGSCANTGEGGMLPEEREMADKLMVQYSSGRFGVSADYLNVADAIEVKIGQGAKPGMGGHLLAEKVSPEVAKIRGIPLGTDALSPARFLDATREGDLAKHIELLREVTDWKIPIVVKLGPGRVDEDVKIAAEAGADIISVDGMEGGTGAAPEVVIEHTGVPTLASLVQAVNGLEEIGLKDEVDLIITGGIRSGADVAKAMAMGADAAYIGTGAMIALGCRACRMCYTGKCPVGVATQDPALRERMDLELSAMRVANYIKSMTEETKMLAQLAGHDDIRKFSVNDLRALDTNIAAITGLRLIGQ
;
A
#
# COMPACT_ATOMS: atom_id res chain seq x y z
N MET A 1 -4.89 39.71 11.85
CA MET A 1 -3.42 39.67 11.65
C MET A 1 -2.97 38.28 12.05
N VAL A 2 -2.20 37.60 11.21
CA VAL A 2 -1.73 36.22 11.50
C VAL A 2 -0.36 36.38 12.15
N GLN A 3 -0.27 36.07 13.44
CA GLN A 3 1.00 35.98 14.15
C GLN A 3 1.52 34.54 14.02
N ILE A 4 2.84 34.37 13.91
CA ILE A 4 3.48 33.06 14.01
C ILE A 4 4.37 32.99 15.25
N LEU A 5 4.42 31.82 15.87
CA LEU A 5 5.31 31.56 16.99
C LEU A 5 6.66 31.07 16.48
N LEU A 6 7.72 31.79 16.84
CA LEU A 6 9.09 31.35 16.67
C LEU A 6 9.61 30.77 17.97
N THR A 7 10.54 29.83 17.84
CA THR A 7 11.25 29.24 18.97
C THR A 7 12.75 29.40 18.79
N ASP A 8 13.42 29.90 19.83
CA ASP A 8 14.87 29.94 19.94
C ASP A 8 15.33 28.93 21.01
N PRO A 9 15.91 27.78 20.60
CA PRO A 9 16.40 26.77 21.53
C PRO A 9 17.56 27.25 22.42
N GLU A 10 18.35 28.25 22.01
CA GLU A 10 19.49 28.71 22.82
C GLU A 10 19.04 29.41 24.10
N ASN A 11 17.85 30.00 24.07
CA ASN A 11 17.23 30.72 25.16
C ASN A 11 16.28 29.86 26.01
N CYS A 12 16.13 28.57 25.72
CA CYS A 12 15.23 27.69 26.48
C CYS A 12 15.93 27.07 27.70
N ASP A 13 15.49 27.45 28.89
CA ASP A 13 16.01 26.93 30.17
C ASP A 13 15.30 25.65 30.66
N GLY A 14 14.19 25.27 30.03
CA GLY A 14 13.43 24.06 30.38
C GLY A 14 12.47 24.23 31.56
N CYS A 15 12.09 25.47 31.93
CA CYS A 15 11.24 25.74 33.09
C CYS A 15 9.82 25.16 33.03
N ASN A 16 9.29 24.91 31.81
CA ASN A 16 7.91 24.51 31.50
C ASN A 16 6.83 25.60 31.66
N ASP A 17 7.18 26.85 31.93
CA ASP A 17 6.21 27.94 32.14
C ASP A 17 5.27 28.13 30.94
N CYS A 18 5.79 27.99 29.71
CA CYS A 18 4.99 28.07 28.49
C CYS A 18 3.96 26.93 28.36
N ILE A 19 4.28 25.73 28.86
CA ILE A 19 3.37 24.57 28.89
C ILE A 19 2.28 24.82 29.92
N GLU A 20 2.64 25.27 31.12
CA GLU A 20 1.67 25.56 32.18
C GLU A 20 0.70 26.68 31.79
N ALA A 21 1.21 27.75 31.18
CA ALA A 21 0.40 28.83 30.66
C ALA A 21 -0.58 28.34 29.58
N CYS A 22 -0.13 27.44 28.69
CA CYS A 22 -0.99 26.87 27.66
C CYS A 22 -2.09 25.97 28.24
N ALA A 23 -1.74 25.11 29.20
CA ALA A 23 -2.69 24.23 29.88
C ALA A 23 -3.75 25.03 30.66
N LYS A 24 -3.38 26.16 31.29
CA LYS A 24 -4.34 27.03 31.99
C LYS A 24 -5.43 27.58 31.06
N VAL A 25 -5.09 27.88 29.81
CA VAL A 25 -6.04 28.43 28.83
C VAL A 25 -6.86 27.32 28.16
N ASN A 26 -6.19 26.25 27.74
CA ASN A 26 -6.79 25.22 26.88
C ASN A 26 -7.21 23.93 27.61
N LYS A 27 -7.11 23.90 28.95
CA LYS A 27 -7.26 22.72 29.84
C LYS A 27 -6.18 21.66 29.68
N GLU A 28 -5.65 21.47 28.46
CA GLU A 28 -4.48 20.65 28.16
C GLU A 28 -3.47 21.47 27.33
N SER A 29 -2.17 21.24 27.56
CA SER A 29 -1.14 21.94 26.79
C SER A 29 -0.99 21.30 25.41
N ALA A 30 -1.08 22.14 24.38
CA ALA A 30 -0.76 21.78 23.00
C ALA A 30 0.72 22.03 22.64
N LEU A 31 1.51 22.42 23.64
CA LEU A 31 2.95 22.67 23.60
C LEU A 31 3.68 21.63 24.44
N PHE A 32 4.86 21.26 24.01
CA PHE A 32 5.76 20.39 24.78
C PHE A 32 7.20 20.78 24.53
N LEU A 33 8.06 20.51 25.52
CA LEU A 33 9.48 20.72 25.42
C LEU A 33 10.15 19.44 24.94
N HIS A 34 10.95 19.54 23.89
CA HIS A 34 11.88 18.50 23.49
C HIS A 34 13.22 18.79 24.15
N LYS A 35 13.72 17.85 24.95
CA LYS A 35 15.09 17.94 25.47
C LYS A 35 16.10 17.75 24.33
N MET A 36 16.91 18.76 24.06
CA MET A 36 17.98 18.70 23.07
C MET A 36 19.30 18.27 23.71
N ASN A 37 20.32 18.00 22.87
CA ASN A 37 21.68 17.70 23.35
C ASN A 37 22.29 18.85 24.17
N LYS A 38 21.89 20.09 23.89
CA LYS A 38 22.18 21.28 24.69
C LYS A 38 20.87 22.06 24.82
N GLY A 39 20.39 22.22 26.05
CA GLY A 39 19.16 22.95 26.35
C GLY A 39 17.88 22.19 26.00
N TYR A 40 16.80 22.95 25.86
CA TYR A 40 15.47 22.46 25.50
C TYR A 40 14.97 23.20 24.26
N GLN A 41 13.94 22.66 23.61
CA GLN A 41 13.26 23.35 22.53
C GLN A 41 11.75 23.24 22.75
N ALA A 42 11.07 24.38 22.73
CA ALA A 42 9.62 24.40 22.70
C ALA A 42 9.14 24.02 21.29
N VAL A 43 8.43 22.90 21.19
CA VAL A 43 7.89 22.42 19.93
C VAL A 43 6.52 23.07 19.71
N VAL A 44 6.46 23.94 18.70
CA VAL A 44 5.23 24.63 18.28
C VAL A 44 4.90 24.28 16.84
N CYS A 45 3.61 24.20 16.51
CA CYS A 45 3.19 23.98 15.13
C CYS A 45 3.60 25.17 14.27
N GLN A 46 4.16 24.94 13.09
CA GLN A 46 4.66 25.99 12.19
C GLN A 46 3.62 26.45 11.15
N GLN A 47 2.37 25.97 11.24
CA GLN A 47 1.28 26.35 10.33
C GLN A 47 1.67 26.32 8.84
N CYS A 48 2.34 25.22 8.43
CA CYS A 48 2.90 25.05 7.10
C CYS A 48 1.90 25.44 5.99
N VAL A 49 2.39 26.12 4.95
CA VAL A 49 1.58 26.52 3.79
C VAL A 49 0.99 25.30 3.08
N ASP A 50 1.79 24.23 2.97
CA ASP A 50 1.39 22.93 2.43
C ASP A 50 1.65 21.81 3.48
N PRO A 51 0.70 21.58 4.40
CA PRO A 51 0.90 20.73 5.56
C PRO A 51 0.90 19.24 5.22
N ALA A 52 2.06 18.58 5.40
CA ALA A 52 2.19 17.13 5.22
C ALA A 52 1.27 16.31 6.14
N CYS A 53 0.94 16.83 7.32
CA CYS A 53 -0.04 16.22 8.22
C CYS A 53 -1.47 16.24 7.66
N ALA A 54 -1.83 17.24 6.84
CA ALA A 54 -3.09 17.25 6.09
C ALA A 54 -3.05 16.26 4.94
N ARG A 55 -1.98 16.28 4.12
CA ARG A 55 -1.81 15.33 3.01
C ARG A 55 -1.84 13.86 3.46
N GLY A 56 -1.27 13.59 4.63
CA GLY A 56 -1.28 12.26 5.24
C GLY A 56 -2.56 11.94 6.01
N CYS A 57 -3.50 12.87 6.18
CA CYS A 57 -4.74 12.61 6.90
C CYS A 57 -5.77 11.97 5.97
N PHE A 58 -5.84 10.65 5.93
CA PHE A 58 -6.81 9.92 5.10
C PHE A 58 -8.28 10.13 5.50
N ARG A 59 -8.58 10.82 6.61
CA ARG A 59 -9.94 11.20 7.03
C ARG A 59 -10.28 12.64 6.65
N ASP A 60 -9.33 13.38 6.05
CA ASP A 60 -9.45 14.81 5.79
C ASP A 60 -9.83 15.62 7.04
N ALA A 61 -9.49 15.07 8.21
CA ALA A 61 -9.74 15.69 9.51
C ALA A 61 -8.74 16.82 9.81
N ILE A 62 -7.76 17.04 8.92
CA ILE A 62 -6.79 18.12 9.04
C ILE A 62 -6.88 18.97 7.80
N GLU A 63 -7.26 20.23 7.98
CA GLU A 63 -7.44 21.20 6.91
C GLU A 63 -6.75 22.52 7.25
N ARG A 64 -6.49 23.33 6.23
CA ARG A 64 -5.89 24.66 6.40
C ARG A 64 -6.94 25.73 6.13
N GLU A 65 -7.41 26.37 7.19
CA GLU A 65 -8.45 27.39 7.16
C GLU A 65 -7.87 28.73 7.63
N ASN A 66 -8.04 29.80 6.83
CA ASN A 66 -7.57 31.16 7.19
C ASN A 66 -6.09 31.25 7.59
N GLY A 67 -5.24 30.41 7.00
CA GLY A 67 -3.81 30.36 7.29
C GLY A 67 -3.41 29.48 8.47
N VAL A 68 -4.37 28.88 9.17
CA VAL A 68 -4.18 28.00 10.32
C VAL A 68 -4.53 26.57 9.92
N VAL A 69 -3.60 25.64 10.15
CA VAL A 69 -3.88 24.21 10.05
C VAL A 69 -4.69 23.84 11.28
N LYS A 70 -5.84 23.18 11.13
CA LYS A 70 -6.70 22.76 12.25
C LYS A 70 -6.93 21.25 12.20
N ILE A 71 -7.27 20.67 13.34
CA ILE A 71 -7.72 19.28 13.43
C ILE A 71 -9.20 19.28 13.83
N ASN A 72 -10.06 18.81 12.94
CA ASN A 72 -11.46 18.55 13.22
C ASN A 72 -11.57 17.24 13.99
N GLN A 73 -11.90 17.32 15.28
CA GLN A 73 -11.98 16.13 16.15
C GLN A 73 -13.13 15.19 15.76
N ASP A 74 -14.23 15.71 15.21
CA ASP A 74 -15.39 14.89 14.83
C ASP A 74 -15.07 13.98 13.64
N SER A 75 -14.26 14.49 12.69
CA SER A 75 -13.79 13.71 11.54
C SER A 75 -12.57 12.84 11.88
N CYS A 76 -11.82 13.21 12.92
CA CYS A 76 -10.57 12.57 13.29
C CYS A 76 -10.79 11.18 13.87
N SER A 77 -10.12 10.17 13.31
CA SER A 77 -10.20 8.80 13.81
C SER A 77 -9.12 8.46 14.85
N GLY A 78 -8.36 9.44 15.34
CA GLY A 78 -7.26 9.22 16.29
C GLY A 78 -6.12 8.32 15.77
N CYS A 79 -5.93 8.21 14.44
CA CYS A 79 -5.00 7.24 13.84
C CYS A 79 -3.51 7.51 14.07
N LYS A 80 -3.18 8.70 14.62
CA LYS A 80 -1.82 9.21 14.89
C LYS A 80 -0.91 9.36 13.66
N LEU A 81 -1.40 9.12 12.45
CA LEU A 81 -0.61 9.25 11.23
C LEU A 81 -0.08 10.68 11.04
N CYS A 82 -0.89 11.67 11.39
CA CYS A 82 -0.47 13.08 11.38
C CYS A 82 0.71 13.38 12.31
N MET A 83 0.92 12.60 13.38
CA MET A 83 2.12 12.74 14.23
C MET A 83 3.38 12.33 13.47
N LEU A 84 3.32 11.23 12.71
CA LEU A 84 4.43 10.74 11.88
C LEU A 84 4.68 11.66 10.68
N MET A 85 3.60 12.23 10.11
CA MET A 85 3.67 13.08 8.94
C MET A 85 4.06 14.53 9.26
N CYS A 86 4.03 14.93 10.53
CA CYS A 86 4.45 16.27 10.92
C CYS A 86 5.99 16.33 10.98
N PRO A 87 6.66 17.06 10.08
CA PRO A 87 8.13 17.13 10.09
C PRO A 87 8.68 17.87 11.33
N ILE A 88 7.83 18.66 12.00
CA ILE A 88 8.16 19.39 13.23
C ILE A 88 7.88 18.52 14.48
N GLY A 89 7.13 17.44 14.33
CA GLY A 89 6.65 16.62 15.44
C GLY A 89 5.61 17.31 16.32
N SER A 90 5.04 18.45 15.91
CA SER A 90 4.20 19.34 16.72
C SER A 90 2.77 18.85 17.00
N ILE A 91 2.47 17.60 16.69
CA ILE A 91 1.15 16.99 16.87
C ILE A 91 1.29 15.85 17.86
N THR A 92 0.43 15.83 18.88
CA THR A 92 0.38 14.81 19.92
C THR A 92 -1.01 14.21 20.02
N TYR A 93 -1.17 13.16 20.83
CA TYR A 93 -2.44 12.51 21.09
C TYR A 93 -2.70 12.46 22.59
N THR A 94 -3.87 12.95 23.01
CA THR A 94 -4.33 12.95 24.40
C THR A 94 -5.64 12.19 24.54
N GLU A 95 -6.19 12.09 25.75
CA GLU A 95 -7.54 11.50 25.95
C GLU A 95 -8.63 12.29 25.22
N GLY A 96 -8.41 13.59 24.97
CA GLY A 96 -9.30 14.46 24.21
C GLY A 96 -9.16 14.36 22.68
N GLY A 97 -8.24 13.53 22.17
CA GLY A 97 -8.03 13.34 20.72
C GLY A 97 -6.66 13.82 20.21
N MET A 98 -6.59 14.12 18.92
CA MET A 98 -5.34 14.61 18.31
C MET A 98 -5.15 16.10 18.63
N LEU A 99 -4.11 16.45 19.38
CA LEU A 99 -3.85 17.81 19.83
C LEU A 99 -2.63 18.40 19.13
N LYS A 100 -2.66 19.68 18.78
CA LYS A 100 -1.50 20.42 18.30
C LYS A 100 -1.64 21.90 18.62
N CYS A 101 -0.52 22.60 18.70
CA CYS A 101 -0.55 24.04 18.91
C CYS A 101 -1.24 24.73 17.71
N ASP A 102 -2.29 25.50 17.98
CA ASP A 102 -2.94 26.34 16.97
C ASP A 102 -2.37 27.76 16.95
N GLN A 103 -1.39 28.05 17.82
CA GLN A 103 -0.81 29.36 18.07
C GLN A 103 -1.82 30.42 18.57
N GLN A 104 -2.99 29.98 19.05
CA GLN A 104 -4.08 30.82 19.53
C GLN A 104 -4.31 30.69 21.04
N CYS A 105 -3.25 30.53 21.81
CA CYS A 105 -3.32 30.50 23.27
C CYS A 105 -3.55 31.92 23.83
N ILE A 106 -4.66 32.57 23.48
CA ILE A 106 -4.99 33.98 23.76
C ILE A 106 -6.36 34.09 24.45
N SER A 107 -6.58 35.15 25.23
CA SER A 107 -7.88 35.39 25.89
C SER A 107 -8.80 36.29 25.07
N ALA A 108 -8.24 37.19 24.27
CA ALA A 108 -8.97 38.00 23.29
C ALA A 108 -8.22 38.10 21.95
N PRO A 109 -8.93 38.33 20.81
CA PRO A 109 -8.30 38.52 19.52
C PRO A 109 -7.32 39.70 19.51
N GLY A 110 -6.06 39.46 19.13
CA GLY A 110 -5.01 40.49 19.04
C GLY A 110 -4.07 40.56 20.25
N GLU A 111 -4.28 39.74 21.28
CA GLU A 111 -3.35 39.59 22.40
C GLU A 111 -2.15 38.69 22.03
N ILE A 112 -1.06 38.84 22.78
CA ILE A 112 0.10 37.96 22.68
C ILE A 112 -0.27 36.60 23.30
N PRO A 113 0.09 35.46 22.68
CA PRO A 113 -0.16 34.15 23.26
C PRO A 113 0.43 34.02 24.67
N HIS A 114 -0.37 33.52 25.62
CA HIS A 114 0.02 33.35 27.03
C HIS A 114 1.30 32.52 27.21
N CYS A 115 1.54 31.57 26.31
CA CYS A 115 2.78 30.79 26.29
C CYS A 115 4.04 31.61 25.98
N VAL A 116 3.90 32.71 25.23
CA VAL A 116 4.96 33.69 24.95
C VAL A 116 5.12 34.61 26.16
N SER A 117 4.01 35.13 26.70
CA SER A 117 4.04 36.01 27.87
C SER A 117 4.64 35.36 29.12
N ALA A 118 4.50 34.04 29.27
CA ALA A 118 5.08 33.27 30.36
C ALA A 118 6.55 32.87 30.12
N CYS A 119 7.11 33.13 28.94
CA CYS A 119 8.47 32.72 28.60
C CYS A 119 9.47 33.84 28.95
N GLU A 120 9.86 33.94 30.22
CA GLU A 120 10.82 34.95 30.68
C GLU A 120 12.21 34.80 30.05
N SER A 121 12.57 33.57 29.66
CA SER A 121 13.84 33.26 29.04
C SER A 121 13.97 33.77 27.60
N GLY A 122 12.86 34.18 26.95
CA GLY A 122 12.86 34.64 25.56
C GLY A 122 12.94 33.52 24.53
N CYS A 123 12.68 32.27 24.90
CA CYS A 123 12.66 31.13 23.98
C CYS A 123 11.50 31.19 22.98
N LEU A 124 10.35 31.75 23.36
CA LEU A 124 9.17 31.87 22.50
C LEU A 124 8.92 33.33 22.16
N GLU A 125 8.70 33.60 20.87
CA GLU A 125 8.37 34.93 20.38
C GLU A 125 7.18 34.86 19.42
N ALA A 126 6.26 35.82 19.54
CA ALA A 126 5.19 36.01 18.57
C ALA A 126 5.58 37.13 17.60
N VAL A 127 5.71 36.79 16.31
CA VAL A 127 6.08 37.76 15.26
C VAL A 127 4.94 37.96 14.27
N ASP A 128 4.82 39.17 13.73
CA ASP A 128 3.92 39.43 12.59
C ASP A 128 4.54 38.88 11.30
N VAL A 129 3.75 38.10 10.54
CA VAL A 129 4.19 37.45 9.31
C VAL A 129 4.71 38.45 8.27
N LYS A 130 4.20 39.69 8.23
CA LYS A 130 4.68 40.74 7.30
C LYS A 130 6.08 41.23 7.68
N GLU A 131 6.36 41.40 8.98
CA GLU A 131 7.67 41.84 9.46
C GLU A 131 8.72 40.74 9.32
N PHE A 132 8.35 39.48 9.59
CA PHE A 132 9.24 38.32 9.45
C PHE A 132 9.67 38.09 7.99
N ALA A 133 8.75 38.21 7.02
CA ALA A 133 9.06 38.05 5.60
C ALA A 133 10.09 39.08 5.07
N THR A 134 10.11 40.28 5.65
CA THR A 134 11.11 41.32 5.33
C THR A 134 12.50 41.07 5.96
N GLY A 135 12.58 40.35 7.08
CA GLY A 135 13.84 40.04 7.78
C GLY A 135 14.65 38.91 7.14
N MET A 136 13.98 37.92 6.54
CA MET A 136 14.61 36.74 5.92
C MET A 136 15.58 37.06 4.76
N GLN A 137 15.47 38.24 4.11
CA GLN A 137 16.39 38.64 3.05
C GLN A 137 17.83 38.94 3.53
N LYS A 138 18.10 38.98 4.84
CA LYS A 138 19.39 39.46 5.39
C LYS A 138 20.25 38.44 6.15
N GLY A 139 19.78 37.23 6.45
CA GLY A 139 20.49 36.32 7.38
C GLY A 139 20.71 34.91 6.84
N PHE A 140 21.74 34.72 6.02
CA PHE A 140 22.20 33.40 5.58
C PHE A 140 23.73 33.30 5.73
N GLU A 141 24.22 33.01 6.93
CA GLU A 141 25.55 32.40 7.15
C GLU A 141 25.48 31.39 8.30
N LEU A 142 25.66 30.11 7.98
CA LEU A 142 25.66 28.96 8.89
C LEU A 142 27.04 28.75 9.52
N LYS A 143 27.10 28.48 10.84
CA LYS A 143 28.27 27.91 11.51
C LYS A 143 27.99 26.49 11.98
N ASN A 144 28.78 25.55 11.45
CA ASN A 144 28.89 24.16 11.89
C ASN A 144 29.63 24.04 13.24
N SER A 145 29.22 23.10 14.10
CA SER A 145 30.20 22.36 14.92
C SER A 145 29.68 21.01 15.42
N ASN A 146 30.57 20.02 15.35
CA ASN A 146 30.47 18.63 15.81
C ASN A 146 30.51 18.52 17.36
N SER A 147 29.91 17.47 17.94
CA SER A 147 30.66 16.40 18.66
C SER A 147 29.77 15.44 19.47
N SER A 148 30.23 14.19 19.47
CA SER A 148 29.91 12.94 20.17
C SER A 148 29.61 12.95 21.69
N HIS A 149 28.63 12.14 22.16
CA HIS A 149 28.83 10.82 22.81
C HIS A 149 27.60 10.30 23.61
N SER A 150 27.37 8.98 23.48
CA SER A 150 26.78 7.96 24.38
C SER A 150 25.42 8.18 25.07
N LEU A 151 24.42 7.39 24.67
CA LEU A 151 23.12 7.18 25.33
C LEU A 151 23.06 5.80 26.01
N ASN A 152 22.47 5.73 27.21
CA ASN A 152 21.94 4.49 27.78
C ASN A 152 20.41 4.45 27.53
N PRO A 153 19.84 3.34 27.01
CA PRO A 153 18.42 3.29 26.65
C PRO A 153 17.50 2.98 27.85
N ALA A 154 16.33 3.61 27.86
CA ALA A 154 15.20 3.27 28.71
C ALA A 154 14.52 1.95 28.27
N SER A 155 13.76 1.35 29.18
CA SER A 155 13.41 -0.07 29.17
C SER A 155 12.17 -0.42 28.30
N PRO A 156 12.16 -1.49 27.47
CA PRO A 156 11.13 -1.72 26.43
C PRO A 156 9.71 -2.17 26.86
N SER A 157 9.43 -2.44 28.14
CA SER A 157 8.16 -3.08 28.57
C SER A 157 7.02 -2.11 28.87
N SER A 158 7.34 -0.85 29.23
CA SER A 158 6.36 0.24 29.33
C SER A 158 5.76 0.61 27.97
N ASP A 159 6.43 0.24 26.88
CA ASP A 159 6.06 0.65 25.53
C ASP A 159 4.93 -0.19 24.92
N LEU A 160 4.61 -1.41 25.36
CA LEU A 160 3.53 -2.16 24.67
C LEU A 160 2.15 -1.54 24.92
N ALA A 161 1.80 -1.31 26.19
CA ALA A 161 0.51 -0.72 26.54
C ALA A 161 0.40 0.72 26.02
N ALA A 162 1.49 1.50 26.10
CA ALA A 162 1.56 2.86 25.58
C ALA A 162 1.54 2.92 24.03
N ALA A 163 2.33 2.09 23.34
CA ALA A 163 2.42 2.09 21.88
C ALA A 163 1.17 1.49 21.22
N THR A 164 0.42 0.62 21.91
CA THR A 164 -0.83 0.02 21.40
C THR A 164 -2.11 0.70 21.92
N GLN A 165 -1.98 1.76 22.73
CA GLN A 165 -3.14 2.47 23.29
C GLN A 165 -4.03 3.05 22.18
N GLY A 166 -5.27 2.56 22.10
CA GLY A 166 -6.25 2.90 21.05
C GLY A 166 -6.06 2.18 19.71
N LEU A 167 -5.00 1.38 19.56
CA LEU A 167 -4.67 0.63 18.35
C LEU A 167 -4.85 -0.88 18.52
N CYS A 168 -4.92 -1.39 19.76
CA CYS A 168 -5.08 -2.82 20.01
C CYS A 168 -6.34 -3.39 19.33
N VAL A 169 -6.16 -4.43 18.52
CA VAL A 169 -7.23 -5.14 17.80
C VAL A 169 -7.67 -6.44 18.49
N PHE A 170 -7.22 -6.65 19.73
CA PHE A 170 -7.61 -7.78 20.56
C PHE A 170 -7.38 -9.15 19.87
N CYS A 171 -6.23 -9.29 19.20
CA CYS A 171 -5.87 -10.52 18.48
C CYS A 171 -5.24 -11.59 19.38
N GLY A 172 -4.86 -11.26 20.62
CA GLY A 172 -4.25 -12.19 21.58
C GLY A 172 -2.80 -12.59 21.27
N THR A 173 -2.22 -12.17 20.13
CA THR A 173 -0.87 -12.57 19.69
C THR A 173 0.19 -12.27 20.75
N CYS A 174 0.11 -11.14 21.44
CA CYS A 174 1.03 -10.73 22.49
C CYS A 174 1.07 -11.71 23.68
N SER A 175 -0.08 -12.29 24.06
CA SER A 175 -0.17 -13.35 25.07
C SER A 175 0.48 -14.63 24.59
N ILE A 176 0.19 -15.03 23.34
CA ILE A 176 0.75 -16.25 22.74
C ILE A 176 2.28 -16.19 22.69
N VAL A 177 2.86 -15.11 22.18
CA VAL A 177 4.32 -15.00 22.02
C VAL A 177 5.08 -14.72 23.33
N CYS A 178 4.38 -14.53 24.45
CA CYS A 178 5.01 -14.23 25.73
C CYS A 178 5.74 -15.47 26.28
N PRO A 179 7.08 -15.47 26.42
CA PRO A 179 7.83 -16.66 26.84
C PRO A 179 7.62 -17.05 28.31
N THR A 180 7.08 -16.15 29.12
CA THR A 180 6.87 -16.35 30.57
C THR A 180 5.40 -16.33 30.97
N ASP A 181 4.51 -16.35 29.97
CA ASP A 181 3.06 -16.22 30.11
C ASP A 181 2.64 -15.03 30.98
N ALA A 182 3.48 -13.99 31.01
CA ALA A 182 3.28 -12.76 31.75
C ALA A 182 2.16 -11.89 31.19
N ILE A 183 1.53 -12.27 30.08
CA ILE A 183 0.48 -11.49 29.42
C ILE A 183 -0.79 -12.32 29.37
N GLU A 184 -1.82 -11.85 30.06
CA GLU A 184 -3.16 -12.45 30.09
C GLU A 184 -4.15 -11.53 29.37
N ILE A 185 -5.14 -12.08 28.68
CA ILE A 185 -6.19 -11.29 28.03
C ILE A 185 -7.41 -11.24 28.96
N VAL A 186 -7.65 -10.08 29.57
CA VAL A 186 -8.79 -9.83 30.46
C VAL A 186 -9.66 -8.75 29.84
N ASP A 187 -10.94 -9.03 29.62
CA ASP A 187 -11.89 -8.10 28.98
C ASP A 187 -11.37 -7.53 27.65
N ASN A 188 -10.84 -8.42 26.80
CA ASN A 188 -10.15 -8.11 25.55
C ASN A 188 -8.84 -7.33 25.67
N ASN A 189 -8.41 -6.90 26.86
CA ASN A 189 -7.17 -6.13 27.03
C ASN A 189 -6.00 -7.01 27.50
N PRO A 190 -4.79 -6.84 26.95
CA PRO A 190 -3.61 -7.52 27.45
C PRO A 190 -3.15 -6.90 28.78
N VAL A 191 -3.25 -7.67 29.85
CA VAL A 191 -2.75 -7.33 31.19
C VAL A 191 -1.38 -7.98 31.36
N ILE A 192 -0.35 -7.17 31.64
CA ILE A 192 1.02 -7.65 31.81
C ILE A 192 1.37 -7.77 33.30
N ASP A 193 1.63 -8.99 33.75
CA ASP A 193 2.24 -9.29 35.05
C ASP A 193 3.71 -8.87 35.04
N LYS A 194 4.00 -7.74 35.70
CA LYS A 194 5.34 -7.16 35.79
C LYS A 194 6.35 -8.08 36.48
N ASN A 195 5.91 -8.99 37.35
CA ASN A 195 6.80 -9.89 38.08
C ASN A 195 7.25 -11.08 37.21
N ARG A 196 6.44 -11.45 36.20
CA ARG A 196 6.78 -12.51 35.24
C ARG A 196 7.37 -11.98 33.95
N CYS A 197 7.22 -10.69 33.64
CA CYS A 197 7.69 -10.10 32.40
C CYS A 197 9.21 -9.94 32.36
N ILE A 198 9.87 -10.63 31.42
CA ILE A 198 11.33 -10.57 31.22
C ILE A 198 11.79 -9.53 30.17
N MET A 199 10.89 -8.64 29.74
CA MET A 199 11.22 -7.50 28.87
C MET A 199 11.85 -7.85 27.51
N CYS A 200 11.56 -9.04 26.99
CA CYS A 200 12.17 -9.55 25.76
C CYS A 200 11.68 -8.90 24.45
N GLY A 201 10.67 -8.02 24.49
CA GLY A 201 10.14 -7.32 23.30
C GLY A 201 9.31 -8.16 22.31
N SER A 202 9.14 -9.46 22.51
CA SER A 202 8.39 -10.30 21.54
C SER A 202 6.93 -9.90 21.36
N CYS A 203 6.28 -9.42 22.41
CA CYS A 203 4.90 -8.95 22.33
C CYS A 203 4.75 -7.66 21.49
N LEU A 204 5.77 -6.79 21.47
CA LEU A 204 5.85 -5.62 20.60
C LEU A 204 6.10 -6.04 19.15
N ALA A 205 7.05 -6.95 18.94
CA ALA A 205 7.45 -7.40 17.61
C ALA A 205 6.38 -8.23 16.89
N ALA A 206 5.59 -8.99 17.66
CA ALA A 206 4.46 -9.75 17.14
C ALA A 206 3.20 -8.89 16.99
N CYS A 207 3.22 -7.63 17.46
CA CYS A 207 2.04 -6.79 17.47
C CYS A 207 1.72 -6.33 16.04
N PRO A 208 0.58 -6.72 15.45
CA PRO A 208 0.26 -6.40 14.05
C PRO A 208 -0.01 -4.90 13.82
N VAL A 209 -0.15 -4.12 14.90
CA VAL A 209 -0.38 -2.67 14.83
C VAL A 209 0.87 -1.84 15.06
N LEU A 210 1.95 -2.46 15.53
CA LEU A 210 3.27 -1.83 15.65
C LEU A 210 4.10 -2.32 14.47
N ILE A 211 4.08 -1.61 13.34
CA ILE A 211 4.78 -2.01 12.12
C ILE A 211 6.29 -2.11 12.42
N PRO A 212 6.90 -3.31 12.47
CA PRO A 212 8.34 -3.42 12.66
C PRO A 212 8.97 -3.37 11.26
N SER A 213 9.71 -2.29 10.98
CA SER A 213 10.69 -2.29 9.89
C SER A 213 11.83 -3.22 10.30
N GLY A 214 12.12 -4.23 9.47
CA GLY A 214 13.12 -5.26 9.73
C GLY A 214 14.44 -4.67 10.21
N ALA A 215 14.75 -4.87 11.50
CA ALA A 215 16.10 -4.69 11.99
C ALA A 215 16.97 -5.72 11.26
N GLY A 216 18.04 -5.30 10.59
CA GLY A 216 18.89 -6.15 9.73
C GLY A 216 19.66 -7.28 10.44
N SER A 217 19.12 -7.85 11.51
CA SER A 217 19.59 -9.04 12.21
C SER A 217 18.86 -10.29 11.71
N ILE A 218 19.56 -11.42 11.58
CA ILE A 218 18.95 -12.72 11.32
C ILE A 218 18.02 -13.19 12.47
N TRP A 219 18.19 -12.62 13.66
CA TRP A 219 17.36 -12.84 14.84
C TRP A 219 16.63 -11.55 15.21
N ASP A 220 15.94 -10.96 14.25
CA ASP A 220 15.13 -9.78 14.53
C ASP A 220 13.95 -10.17 15.45
N PRO A 221 13.39 -9.21 16.20
CA PRO A 221 12.31 -9.47 17.15
C PRO A 221 11.08 -10.18 16.53
N ARG A 222 10.76 -9.95 15.25
CA ARG A 222 9.65 -10.62 14.58
C ARG A 222 9.98 -12.07 14.29
N THR A 223 11.18 -12.38 13.80
CA THR A 223 11.64 -13.76 13.63
C THR A 223 11.55 -14.54 14.95
N ILE A 224 12.00 -13.95 16.06
CA ILE A 224 11.89 -14.56 17.40
C ILE A 224 10.42 -14.76 17.80
N ALA A 225 9.56 -13.77 17.55
CA ALA A 225 8.13 -13.87 17.84
C ALA A 225 7.43 -14.98 17.06
N VAL A 226 7.73 -15.13 15.77
CA VAL A 226 7.20 -16.21 14.93
C VAL A 226 7.66 -17.56 15.47
N ILE A 227 8.93 -17.73 15.82
CA ILE A 227 9.43 -18.99 16.42
C ILE A 227 8.69 -19.34 17.71
N ARG A 228 8.44 -18.36 18.59
CA ARG A 228 7.69 -18.58 19.84
C ARG A 228 6.23 -18.91 19.59
N TYR A 229 5.61 -18.27 18.60
CA TYR A 229 4.25 -18.60 18.18
C TYR A 229 4.18 -20.05 17.67
N THR A 230 5.04 -20.41 16.72
CA THR A 230 5.02 -21.75 16.11
C THR A 230 5.39 -22.85 17.11
N SER A 231 6.31 -22.59 18.04
CA SER A 231 6.69 -23.56 19.08
C SER A 231 5.56 -23.87 20.05
N LYS A 232 4.68 -22.90 20.34
CA LYS A 232 3.52 -23.09 21.22
C LYS A 232 2.31 -23.65 20.45
N ALA A 233 2.05 -23.13 19.26
CA ALA A 233 0.86 -23.46 18.49
C ALA A 233 0.98 -24.77 17.70
N GLY A 234 2.21 -25.23 17.39
CA GLY A 234 2.44 -26.38 16.50
C GLY A 234 1.96 -26.13 15.06
N LYS A 235 1.82 -24.86 14.66
CA LYS A 235 1.26 -24.41 13.37
C LYS A 235 2.15 -23.34 12.76
N TYR A 236 2.15 -23.22 11.44
CA TYR A 236 2.81 -22.14 10.72
C TYR A 236 2.08 -20.80 10.92
N ALA A 237 2.79 -19.68 10.79
CA ALA A 237 2.21 -18.35 10.85
C ALA A 237 1.48 -18.00 9.54
N LEU A 238 0.36 -17.27 9.66
CA LEU A 238 -0.39 -16.72 8.54
C LEU A 238 -0.18 -15.21 8.46
N ARG A 239 -0.16 -14.69 7.23
CA ARG A 239 -0.04 -13.25 6.97
C ARG A 239 -0.81 -12.86 5.70
N GLY A 240 -1.23 -11.60 5.61
CA GLY A 240 -1.61 -10.94 4.35
C GLY A 240 -0.44 -10.16 3.75
N PHE A 241 -0.66 -9.49 2.61
CA PHE A 241 0.37 -8.80 1.81
C PHE A 241 1.39 -9.76 1.14
N GLY A 242 2.25 -9.20 0.28
CA GLY A 242 3.31 -9.92 -0.41
C GLY A 242 4.62 -9.94 0.39
N THR A 243 5.69 -10.42 -0.22
CA THR A 243 7.02 -10.52 0.41
C THR A 243 7.49 -9.18 0.97
N GLU A 244 8.24 -9.24 2.07
CA GLU A 244 8.83 -8.06 2.71
C GLU A 244 10.34 -7.95 2.50
N ARG A 245 10.90 -8.94 1.82
CA ARG A 245 12.32 -9.00 1.52
C ARG A 245 12.68 -7.88 0.57
N ARG A 246 13.89 -7.34 0.74
CA ARG A 246 14.49 -6.47 -0.27
C ARG A 246 14.90 -7.33 -1.45
N LEU A 247 14.29 -7.08 -2.60
CA LEU A 247 14.52 -7.79 -3.86
C LEU A 247 15.05 -6.80 -4.91
N PRO A 248 15.71 -7.29 -5.96
CA PRO A 248 15.97 -6.50 -7.17
C PRO A 248 14.67 -5.88 -7.67
N SER A 249 14.67 -4.58 -7.93
CA SER A 249 13.44 -3.86 -8.23
C SER A 249 13.61 -2.85 -9.37
N PHE A 250 12.49 -2.30 -9.84
CA PHE A 250 12.51 -1.21 -10.81
C PHE A 250 13.21 0.05 -10.30
N ASP A 251 13.37 0.23 -8.99
CA ASP A 251 14.11 1.38 -8.41
C ASP A 251 15.59 1.38 -8.82
N ASP A 252 16.11 0.20 -9.16
CA ASP A 252 17.51 0.00 -9.55
C ASP A 252 17.74 0.17 -11.08
N ILE A 253 16.73 0.67 -11.80
CA ILE A 253 16.76 1.00 -13.23
C ILE A 253 16.46 2.49 -13.41
N ILE A 254 17.19 3.17 -14.29
CA ILE A 254 16.94 4.56 -14.66
C ILE A 254 16.46 4.66 -16.11
N ILE A 255 15.75 5.75 -16.39
CA ILE A 255 15.32 6.13 -17.72
C ILE A 255 16.27 7.21 -18.25
N LEU A 256 16.69 7.08 -19.50
CA LEU A 256 17.52 8.06 -20.19
C LEU A 256 16.64 9.16 -20.78
N PRO A 257 16.80 10.43 -20.37
CA PRO A 257 16.08 11.52 -20.98
C PRO A 257 16.65 11.82 -22.38
N ALA A 258 15.73 12.05 -23.33
CA ALA A 258 16.02 12.57 -24.65
C ALA A 258 16.68 13.96 -24.57
N GLN A 259 17.64 14.23 -25.45
CA GLN A 259 18.42 15.48 -25.54
C GLN A 259 18.73 15.83 -27.01
N ALA A 260 20.01 15.75 -27.44
CA ALA A 260 20.43 16.11 -28.79
C ALA A 260 20.33 14.95 -29.79
N SER A 261 20.48 13.70 -29.32
CA SER A 261 20.38 12.49 -30.15
C SER A 261 18.93 12.12 -30.49
N ILE A 262 18.01 12.42 -29.58
CA ILE A 262 16.57 12.23 -29.68
C ILE A 262 15.96 13.47 -29.04
N ALA A 263 15.04 14.17 -29.71
CA ALA A 263 14.37 15.32 -29.11
C ALA A 263 13.30 14.84 -28.11
N PRO A 264 13.18 15.49 -26.93
CA PRO A 264 12.10 15.15 -26.00
C PRO A 264 10.75 15.61 -26.56
N VAL A 265 9.68 14.92 -26.16
CA VAL A 265 8.29 15.35 -26.40
C VAL A 265 7.87 16.25 -25.23
N ASP A 266 7.36 17.44 -25.51
CA ASP A 266 6.97 18.40 -24.47
C ASP A 266 5.67 17.96 -23.78
N LYS A 267 5.77 17.49 -22.53
CA LYS A 267 4.62 17.06 -21.72
C LYS A 267 3.47 18.07 -21.67
N TYR A 268 3.77 19.37 -21.65
CA TYR A 268 2.76 20.41 -21.46
C TYR A 268 2.17 20.94 -22.76
N ARG A 269 2.75 20.59 -23.92
CA ARG A 269 2.35 21.12 -25.23
C ARG A 269 2.00 20.06 -26.25
N GLU A 270 2.54 18.86 -26.11
CA GLU A 270 2.38 17.76 -27.05
C GLU A 270 1.59 16.61 -26.44
N ALA A 271 0.74 15.99 -27.26
CA ALA A 271 -0.05 14.84 -26.85
C ALA A 271 0.87 13.61 -26.68
N CYS A 272 0.44 12.70 -25.81
CA CYS A 272 1.04 11.38 -25.72
C CYS A 272 -0.06 10.35 -25.51
N ASN A 273 -0.08 9.32 -26.36
CA ASN A 273 -1.04 8.25 -26.29
C ASN A 273 -0.74 7.33 -25.11
N THR A 274 -1.77 7.05 -24.31
CA THR A 274 -1.72 6.17 -23.12
C THR A 274 -2.71 5.00 -23.20
N GLN A 275 -3.50 4.94 -24.28
CA GLN A 275 -4.47 3.89 -24.50
C GLN A 275 -3.78 2.57 -24.84
N VAL A 276 -4.27 1.47 -24.25
CA VAL A 276 -3.87 0.11 -24.56
C VAL A 276 -5.07 -0.70 -25.07
N VAL A 277 -4.81 -1.63 -25.97
CA VAL A 277 -5.80 -2.58 -26.50
C VAL A 277 -5.25 -3.96 -26.24
N LEU A 278 -5.91 -4.73 -25.39
CA LEU A 278 -5.42 -6.02 -24.91
C LEU A 278 -6.35 -7.15 -25.33
N GLY A 279 -5.75 -8.28 -25.70
CA GLY A 279 -6.40 -9.53 -26.03
C GLY A 279 -6.96 -9.60 -27.45
N GLY A 280 -6.31 -8.94 -28.41
CA GLY A 280 -6.75 -8.90 -29.81
C GLY A 280 -6.43 -10.16 -30.63
N ARG A 281 -5.91 -11.22 -30.00
CA ARG A 281 -5.44 -12.44 -30.68
C ARG A 281 -6.58 -13.29 -31.25
N PHE A 282 -7.53 -13.66 -30.38
CA PHE A 282 -8.69 -14.48 -30.76
C PHE A 282 -10.02 -13.84 -30.40
N ALA A 283 -10.05 -12.86 -29.50
CA ALA A 283 -11.30 -12.19 -29.09
C ALA A 283 -11.80 -11.22 -30.15
N GLU A 284 -13.11 -11.25 -30.43
CA GLU A 284 -13.74 -10.28 -31.35
C GLU A 284 -13.80 -8.86 -30.75
N GLU A 285 -13.91 -8.76 -29.43
CA GLU A 285 -14.04 -7.54 -28.65
C GLU A 285 -12.88 -7.43 -27.63
N PRO A 286 -11.68 -6.98 -28.04
CA PRO A 286 -10.56 -6.81 -27.13
C PRO A 286 -10.81 -5.73 -26.07
N LEU A 287 -10.08 -5.80 -24.96
CA LEU A 287 -10.14 -4.80 -23.90
C LEU A 287 -9.46 -3.50 -24.33
N VAL A 288 -10.25 -2.47 -24.61
CA VAL A 288 -9.76 -1.11 -24.90
C VAL A 288 -9.78 -0.27 -23.62
N LEU A 289 -8.62 0.19 -23.15
CA LEU A 289 -8.45 0.90 -21.88
C LEU A 289 -7.70 2.22 -22.08
N GLN A 290 -8.13 3.28 -21.38
CA GLN A 290 -7.50 4.61 -21.47
C GLN A 290 -6.17 4.72 -20.71
N THR A 291 -5.77 3.65 -20.02
CA THR A 291 -4.57 3.59 -19.18
C THR A 291 -3.98 2.18 -19.23
N PRO A 292 -2.64 2.04 -19.14
CA PRO A 292 -1.99 0.73 -19.01
C PRO A 292 -2.13 0.12 -17.60
N VAL A 293 -2.76 0.81 -16.65
CA VAL A 293 -2.87 0.39 -15.25
C VAL A 293 -4.24 -0.19 -14.96
N LEU A 294 -4.28 -1.46 -14.55
CA LEU A 294 -5.50 -2.22 -14.22
C LEU A 294 -5.49 -2.69 -12.75
N ILE A 295 -6.65 -3.03 -12.20
CA ILE A 295 -6.73 -3.63 -10.86
C ILE A 295 -6.66 -5.15 -10.93
N ALA A 296 -5.73 -5.74 -10.17
CA ALA A 296 -5.56 -7.18 -10.06
C ALA A 296 -6.74 -7.86 -9.32
N GLY A 297 -7.01 -9.12 -9.63
CA GLY A 297 -8.07 -9.90 -8.99
C GLY A 297 -7.93 -10.03 -7.47
N MET A 298 -8.84 -9.39 -6.73
CA MET A 298 -8.95 -9.48 -5.28
C MET A 298 -10.39 -9.82 -4.88
N SER A 299 -10.57 -10.98 -4.26
CA SER A 299 -11.90 -11.57 -4.05
C SER A 299 -12.78 -10.80 -3.06
N PHE A 300 -14.09 -10.75 -3.34
CA PHE A 300 -15.09 -10.53 -2.28
C PHE A 300 -14.98 -11.65 -1.23
N GLY A 301 -15.04 -11.27 0.05
CA GLY A 301 -14.67 -12.12 1.17
C GLY A 301 -13.28 -11.76 1.70
N ALA A 302 -12.25 -11.72 0.84
CA ALA A 302 -10.95 -11.19 1.24
C ALA A 302 -11.03 -9.67 1.46
N LEU A 303 -11.69 -8.96 0.54
CA LEU A 303 -12.05 -7.56 0.67
C LEU A 303 -13.51 -7.42 1.10
N SER A 304 -13.83 -6.28 1.72
CA SER A 304 -15.21 -5.87 2.00
C SER A 304 -15.98 -5.58 0.70
N LYS A 305 -17.32 -5.55 0.79
CA LYS A 305 -18.17 -5.13 -0.33
C LYS A 305 -17.81 -3.73 -0.79
N GLU A 306 -17.65 -2.81 0.15
CA GLU A 306 -17.34 -1.41 -0.10
C GLU A 306 -16.01 -1.25 -0.84
N SER A 307 -15.01 -2.09 -0.54
CA SER A 307 -13.75 -2.11 -1.29
C SER A 307 -13.92 -2.57 -2.73
N LYS A 308 -14.73 -3.60 -2.98
CA LYS A 308 -15.00 -4.11 -4.32
C LYS A 308 -15.73 -3.07 -5.18
N LEU A 309 -16.76 -2.44 -4.61
CA LEU A 309 -17.51 -1.37 -5.25
C LEU A 309 -16.64 -0.13 -5.52
N ALA A 310 -15.80 0.27 -4.56
CA ALA A 310 -14.88 1.39 -4.72
C ALA A 310 -13.89 1.15 -5.89
N MET A 311 -13.38 -0.07 -6.03
CA MET A 311 -12.48 -0.43 -7.12
C MET A 311 -13.19 -0.39 -8.47
N ALA A 312 -14.37 -1.01 -8.59
CA ALA A 312 -15.19 -0.99 -9.80
C ALA A 312 -15.51 0.44 -10.27
N LYS A 313 -15.98 1.28 -9.34
CA LYS A 313 -16.29 2.67 -9.62
C LYS A 313 -15.02 3.48 -9.95
N GLY A 314 -13.95 3.28 -9.18
CA GLY A 314 -12.68 3.98 -9.37
C GLY A 314 -12.05 3.72 -10.74
N THR A 315 -12.09 2.48 -11.22
CA THR A 315 -11.59 2.12 -12.56
C THR A 315 -12.47 2.69 -13.66
N ALA A 316 -13.79 2.67 -13.49
CA ALA A 316 -14.73 3.25 -14.47
C ALA A 316 -14.48 4.75 -14.71
N LEU A 317 -14.15 5.51 -13.65
CA LEU A 317 -13.87 6.95 -13.74
C LEU A 317 -12.64 7.30 -14.59
N VAL A 318 -11.74 6.35 -14.84
CA VAL A 318 -10.47 6.57 -15.55
C VAL A 318 -10.31 5.66 -16.77
N GLY A 319 -11.38 4.95 -17.18
CA GLY A 319 -11.34 4.03 -18.32
C GLY A 319 -10.37 2.85 -18.13
N SER A 320 -10.28 2.35 -16.89
CA SER A 320 -9.50 1.15 -16.50
C SER A 320 -10.45 -0.04 -16.25
N CYS A 321 -9.89 -1.19 -15.92
CA CYS A 321 -10.62 -2.44 -15.67
C CYS A 321 -10.48 -2.91 -14.22
N ALA A 322 -11.60 -3.27 -13.59
CA ALA A 322 -11.64 -3.95 -12.30
C ALA A 322 -11.63 -5.48 -12.48
N ASN A 323 -11.31 -6.21 -11.42
CA ASN A 323 -11.28 -7.68 -11.45
C ASN A 323 -11.94 -8.29 -10.18
N THR A 324 -12.85 -9.25 -10.37
CA THR A 324 -13.63 -9.85 -9.27
C THR A 324 -12.75 -10.61 -8.26
N GLY A 325 -11.65 -11.20 -8.73
CA GLY A 325 -10.90 -12.23 -8.00
C GLY A 325 -11.72 -13.51 -7.79
N GLU A 326 -11.17 -14.44 -7.00
CA GLU A 326 -11.68 -15.83 -6.84
C GLU A 326 -13.00 -15.96 -6.06
N GLY A 327 -13.65 -14.87 -5.69
CA GLY A 327 -14.73 -14.87 -4.68
C GLY A 327 -16.14 -14.95 -5.23
N GLY A 328 -16.31 -15.03 -6.55
CA GLY A 328 -17.54 -14.67 -7.24
C GLY A 328 -17.67 -13.16 -7.43
N MET A 329 -18.82 -12.72 -7.92
CA MET A 329 -19.11 -11.32 -8.26
C MET A 329 -20.30 -10.80 -7.45
N LEU A 330 -20.16 -9.59 -6.94
CA LEU A 330 -21.28 -8.84 -6.38
C LEU A 330 -22.09 -8.22 -7.53
N PRO A 331 -23.43 -8.31 -7.53
CA PRO A 331 -24.24 -7.66 -8.56
C PRO A 331 -23.93 -6.15 -8.68
N GLU A 332 -23.78 -5.47 -7.54
CA GLU A 332 -23.49 -4.03 -7.51
C GLU A 332 -22.07 -3.72 -8.03
N GLU A 333 -21.13 -4.67 -7.95
CA GLU A 333 -19.79 -4.50 -8.52
C GLU A 333 -19.85 -4.46 -10.04
N ARG A 334 -20.69 -5.29 -10.67
CA ARG A 334 -20.89 -5.25 -12.12
C ARG A 334 -21.57 -3.96 -12.56
N GLU A 335 -22.58 -3.50 -11.82
CA GLU A 335 -23.30 -2.26 -12.12
C GLU A 335 -22.39 -1.02 -12.08
N MET A 336 -21.40 -1.00 -11.18
CA MET A 336 -20.48 0.14 -11.02
C MET A 336 -19.27 0.10 -11.97
N ALA A 337 -18.89 -1.07 -12.48
CA ALA A 337 -17.76 -1.21 -13.36
C ALA A 337 -18.13 -0.85 -14.81
N ASP A 338 -17.29 -0.04 -15.46
CA ASP A 338 -17.33 0.08 -16.93
C ASP A 338 -16.80 -1.22 -17.55
N LYS A 339 -15.53 -1.54 -17.26
CA LYS A 339 -14.89 -2.81 -17.61
C LYS A 339 -14.68 -3.68 -16.38
N LEU A 340 -15.18 -4.92 -16.43
CA LEU A 340 -15.01 -5.92 -15.36
C LEU A 340 -14.48 -7.24 -15.90
N MET A 341 -13.31 -7.62 -15.42
CA MET A 341 -12.73 -8.94 -15.61
C MET A 341 -13.21 -9.90 -14.51
N VAL A 342 -13.67 -11.08 -14.91
CA VAL A 342 -14.13 -12.12 -13.98
C VAL A 342 -13.08 -13.23 -13.86
N GLN A 343 -12.93 -13.84 -12.69
CA GLN A 343 -11.88 -14.83 -12.45
C GLN A 343 -12.41 -16.27 -12.42
N TYR A 344 -11.80 -17.14 -13.22
CA TYR A 344 -12.06 -18.57 -13.28
C TYR A 344 -10.93 -19.33 -12.55
N SER A 345 -11.13 -19.63 -11.26
CA SER A 345 -10.11 -20.24 -10.38
C SER A 345 -10.48 -21.66 -9.91
N SER A 346 -9.52 -22.35 -9.29
CA SER A 346 -9.63 -23.78 -8.93
C SER A 346 -10.78 -24.11 -7.98
N GLY A 347 -11.21 -23.14 -7.17
CA GLY A 347 -12.36 -23.27 -6.28
C GLY A 347 -13.72 -23.13 -6.97
N ARG A 348 -13.78 -22.56 -8.19
CA ARG A 348 -15.01 -22.30 -8.97
C ARG A 348 -16.10 -21.56 -8.17
N PHE A 349 -15.74 -20.79 -7.16
CA PHE A 349 -16.71 -20.12 -6.30
C PHE A 349 -17.51 -19.09 -7.10
N GLY A 350 -18.83 -19.24 -7.10
CA GLY A 350 -19.75 -18.33 -7.78
C GLY A 350 -19.66 -18.36 -9.32
N VAL A 351 -18.98 -19.34 -9.91
CA VAL A 351 -18.86 -19.46 -11.38
C VAL A 351 -20.12 -20.13 -11.94
N SER A 352 -20.76 -19.46 -12.89
CA SER A 352 -21.89 -19.93 -13.69
C SER A 352 -21.80 -19.38 -15.12
N ALA A 353 -22.63 -19.87 -16.05
CA ALA A 353 -22.71 -19.26 -17.38
C ALA A 353 -23.10 -17.78 -17.31
N ASP A 354 -24.07 -17.42 -16.47
CA ASP A 354 -24.49 -16.03 -16.27
C ASP A 354 -23.34 -15.14 -15.75
N TYR A 355 -22.50 -15.67 -14.88
CA TYR A 355 -21.31 -14.97 -14.37
C TYR A 355 -20.27 -14.72 -15.46
N LEU A 356 -20.05 -15.69 -16.35
CA LEU A 356 -19.08 -15.58 -17.44
C LEU A 356 -19.59 -14.64 -18.55
N ASN A 357 -20.90 -14.66 -18.84
CA ASN A 357 -21.51 -13.91 -19.94
C ASN A 357 -21.62 -12.40 -19.70
N VAL A 358 -21.45 -11.93 -18.47
CA VAL A 358 -21.48 -10.49 -18.14
C VAL A 358 -20.09 -9.87 -18.02
N ALA A 359 -19.04 -10.64 -18.26
CA ALA A 359 -17.66 -10.20 -18.18
C ALA A 359 -17.21 -9.46 -19.43
N ASP A 360 -16.26 -8.53 -19.28
CA ASP A 360 -15.52 -7.94 -20.42
C ASP A 360 -14.24 -8.72 -20.74
N ALA A 361 -13.80 -9.60 -19.84
CA ALA A 361 -12.71 -10.55 -20.01
C ALA A 361 -12.77 -11.64 -18.94
N ILE A 362 -12.21 -12.83 -19.21
CA ILE A 362 -12.12 -13.91 -18.22
C ILE A 362 -10.67 -14.19 -17.88
N GLU A 363 -10.33 -14.18 -16.59
CA GLU A 363 -9.00 -14.54 -16.10
C GLU A 363 -8.97 -15.95 -15.51
N VAL A 364 -8.36 -16.88 -16.24
CA VAL A 364 -8.04 -18.23 -15.77
C VAL A 364 -6.86 -18.14 -14.81
N LYS A 365 -7.14 -18.29 -13.51
CA LYS A 365 -6.10 -18.20 -12.47
C LYS A 365 -5.44 -19.55 -12.24
N ILE A 366 -4.18 -19.67 -12.66
CA ILE A 366 -3.30 -20.81 -12.34
C ILE A 366 -2.55 -20.54 -11.02
N GLY A 367 -1.98 -19.34 -10.87
CA GLY A 367 -1.15 -18.98 -9.72
C GLY A 367 -1.33 -17.54 -9.26
N GLN A 368 -0.59 -17.17 -8.21
CA GLN A 368 -0.43 -15.79 -7.74
C GLN A 368 0.91 -15.62 -7.01
N GLY A 369 1.39 -14.39 -6.87
CA GLY A 369 2.68 -14.04 -6.29
C GLY A 369 2.92 -14.55 -4.87
N ALA A 370 1.93 -14.35 -3.99
CA ALA A 370 2.08 -14.71 -2.58
C ALA A 370 2.12 -16.22 -2.29
N LYS A 371 1.68 -17.06 -3.25
CA LYS A 371 1.56 -18.52 -3.07
C LYS A 371 1.47 -19.28 -4.41
N PRO A 372 2.51 -19.24 -5.26
CA PRO A 372 2.51 -19.78 -6.64
C PRO A 372 2.25 -21.29 -6.79
N GLY A 373 2.04 -22.05 -5.72
CA GLY A 373 1.71 -23.49 -5.75
C GLY A 373 0.54 -23.87 -4.83
N MET A 374 -0.29 -22.91 -4.42
CA MET A 374 -1.45 -23.14 -3.56
C MET A 374 -2.68 -22.39 -4.06
N GLY A 375 -3.86 -22.89 -3.73
CA GLY A 375 -5.11 -22.21 -4.03
C GLY A 375 -5.41 -21.01 -3.12
N GLY A 376 -6.50 -20.30 -3.42
CA GLY A 376 -7.06 -19.26 -2.57
C GLY A 376 -7.30 -19.72 -1.13
N HIS A 377 -7.17 -18.79 -0.17
CA HIS A 377 -7.46 -19.04 1.24
C HIS A 377 -8.38 -17.93 1.72
N LEU A 378 -9.57 -18.30 2.19
CA LEU A 378 -10.44 -17.43 2.96
C LEU A 378 -10.81 -18.16 4.25
N LEU A 379 -10.43 -17.58 5.39
CA LEU A 379 -10.69 -18.18 6.69
C LEU A 379 -12.16 -18.03 7.08
N ALA A 380 -12.65 -18.97 7.88
CA ALA A 380 -14.02 -19.10 8.37
C ALA A 380 -14.57 -17.80 8.97
N GLU A 381 -13.74 -17.05 9.70
CA GLU A 381 -14.13 -15.78 10.33
C GLU A 381 -14.56 -14.71 9.31
N LYS A 382 -14.21 -14.90 8.04
CA LYS A 382 -14.56 -14.01 6.93
C LYS A 382 -15.61 -14.61 5.99
N VAL A 383 -16.17 -15.76 6.31
CA VAL A 383 -17.27 -16.36 5.55
C VAL A 383 -18.58 -15.91 6.21
N SER A 384 -18.99 -14.68 5.88
CA SER A 384 -20.28 -14.11 6.29
C SER A 384 -21.44 -14.75 5.49
N PRO A 385 -22.72 -14.55 5.89
CA PRO A 385 -23.86 -15.06 5.12
C PRO A 385 -23.88 -14.61 3.66
N GLU A 386 -23.48 -13.36 3.39
CA GLU A 386 -23.38 -12.83 2.02
C GLU A 386 -22.26 -13.54 1.23
N VAL A 387 -21.09 -13.73 1.84
CA VAL A 387 -19.96 -14.45 1.21
C VAL A 387 -20.32 -15.92 0.95
N ALA A 388 -20.93 -16.60 1.92
CA ALA A 388 -21.37 -17.99 1.80
C ALA A 388 -22.36 -18.16 0.64
N LYS A 389 -23.33 -17.24 0.52
CA LYS A 389 -24.32 -17.23 -0.56
C LYS A 389 -23.67 -17.05 -1.94
N ILE A 390 -22.78 -16.07 -2.10
CA ILE A 390 -22.12 -15.79 -3.39
C ILE A 390 -21.22 -16.95 -3.80
N ARG A 391 -20.49 -17.55 -2.85
CA ARG A 391 -19.56 -18.65 -3.15
C ARG A 391 -20.21 -20.01 -3.26
N GLY A 392 -21.45 -20.18 -2.77
CA GLY A 392 -22.13 -21.47 -2.71
C GLY A 392 -21.51 -22.43 -1.69
N ILE A 393 -21.04 -21.91 -0.55
CA ILE A 393 -20.37 -22.70 0.51
C ILE A 393 -21.12 -22.59 1.86
N PRO A 394 -20.92 -23.53 2.80
CA PRO A 394 -21.47 -23.41 4.14
C PRO A 394 -20.96 -22.18 4.89
N LEU A 395 -21.80 -21.63 5.77
CA LEU A 395 -21.44 -20.50 6.63
C LEU A 395 -20.35 -20.89 7.63
N GLY A 396 -19.36 -20.02 7.84
CA GLY A 396 -18.35 -20.20 8.89
C GLY A 396 -17.37 -21.35 8.66
N THR A 397 -17.20 -21.81 7.41
CA THR A 397 -16.18 -22.81 7.05
C THR A 397 -15.05 -22.18 6.25
N ASP A 398 -13.81 -22.60 6.50
CA ASP A 398 -12.68 -22.18 5.67
C ASP A 398 -12.92 -22.53 4.19
N ALA A 399 -12.71 -21.57 3.30
CA ALA A 399 -12.70 -21.80 1.85
C ALA A 399 -11.25 -21.88 1.37
N LEU A 400 -10.74 -23.12 1.34
CA LEU A 400 -9.41 -23.45 0.83
C LEU A 400 -9.55 -24.04 -0.57
N SER A 401 -9.13 -23.28 -1.58
CA SER A 401 -9.19 -23.77 -2.97
C SER A 401 -8.11 -24.82 -3.21
N PRO A 402 -8.34 -25.81 -4.10
CA PRO A 402 -7.31 -26.73 -4.56
C PRO A 402 -6.11 -26.00 -5.18
N ALA A 403 -4.91 -26.58 -5.10
CA ALA A 403 -3.70 -26.00 -5.69
C ALA A 403 -3.67 -26.00 -7.23
N ARG A 404 -4.54 -26.81 -7.86
CA ARG A 404 -4.72 -26.90 -9.31
C ARG A 404 -6.19 -27.11 -9.63
N PHE A 405 -6.59 -26.91 -10.87
CA PHE A 405 -7.88 -27.42 -11.35
C PHE A 405 -7.89 -28.94 -11.18
N LEU A 406 -8.85 -29.47 -10.42
CA LEU A 406 -8.91 -30.91 -10.14
C LEU A 406 -9.18 -31.72 -11.42
N ASP A 407 -9.91 -31.12 -12.34
CA ASP A 407 -10.24 -31.58 -13.68
C ASP A 407 -9.15 -31.33 -14.74
N ALA A 408 -8.09 -30.57 -14.42
CA ALA A 408 -6.87 -30.50 -15.23
C ALA A 408 -5.82 -31.49 -14.66
N THR A 409 -5.63 -32.60 -15.35
CA THR A 409 -4.82 -33.74 -14.90
C THR A 409 -3.71 -34.13 -15.87
N ARG A 410 -3.78 -33.65 -17.11
CA ARG A 410 -2.79 -33.91 -18.16
C ARG A 410 -2.46 -32.65 -18.94
N GLU A 411 -1.40 -32.73 -19.72
CA GLU A 411 -1.00 -31.70 -20.67
C GLU A 411 -2.14 -31.38 -21.66
N GLY A 412 -2.30 -30.10 -22.02
CA GLY A 412 -3.36 -29.63 -22.90
C GLY A 412 -4.74 -29.46 -22.24
N ASP A 413 -4.95 -29.81 -20.97
CA ASP A 413 -6.22 -29.53 -20.30
C ASP A 413 -6.50 -28.03 -20.13
N LEU A 414 -5.46 -27.19 -20.04
CA LEU A 414 -5.62 -25.73 -20.04
C LEU A 414 -6.26 -25.24 -21.36
N ALA A 415 -5.84 -25.78 -22.51
CA ALA A 415 -6.41 -25.42 -23.80
C ALA A 415 -7.91 -25.74 -23.86
N LYS A 416 -8.33 -26.89 -23.30
CA LYS A 416 -9.76 -27.25 -23.21
C LYS A 416 -10.54 -26.33 -22.30
N HIS A 417 -9.95 -25.85 -21.20
CA HIS A 417 -10.58 -24.86 -20.35
C HIS A 417 -10.74 -23.53 -21.09
N ILE A 418 -9.72 -23.09 -21.81
CA ILE A 418 -9.79 -21.86 -22.62
C ILE A 418 -10.86 -22.02 -23.70
N GLU A 419 -10.87 -23.12 -24.45
CA GLU A 419 -11.86 -23.42 -25.49
C GLU A 419 -13.29 -23.42 -24.93
N LEU A 420 -13.53 -24.08 -23.79
CA LEU A 420 -14.82 -24.04 -23.11
C LEU A 420 -15.25 -22.60 -22.78
N LEU A 421 -14.35 -21.78 -22.25
CA LEU A 421 -14.67 -20.40 -21.89
C LEU A 421 -14.98 -19.55 -23.13
N ARG A 422 -14.28 -19.78 -24.24
CA ARG A 422 -14.58 -19.15 -25.52
C ARG A 422 -15.95 -19.54 -26.06
N GLU A 423 -16.29 -20.82 -26.01
CA GLU A 423 -17.61 -21.30 -26.44
C GLU A 423 -18.73 -20.70 -25.58
N VAL A 424 -18.50 -20.55 -24.27
CA VAL A 424 -19.49 -19.92 -23.38
C VAL A 424 -19.70 -18.45 -23.73
N THR A 425 -18.65 -17.73 -24.13
CA THR A 425 -18.70 -16.29 -24.40
C THR A 425 -18.89 -15.94 -25.87
N ASP A 426 -19.23 -16.92 -26.71
CA ASP A 426 -19.35 -16.78 -28.16
C ASP A 426 -18.10 -16.14 -28.81
N TRP A 427 -16.90 -16.45 -28.29
CA TRP A 427 -15.62 -15.91 -28.77
C TRP A 427 -15.46 -14.37 -28.68
N LYS A 428 -16.38 -13.68 -28.01
CA LYS A 428 -16.40 -12.22 -27.97
C LYS A 428 -15.29 -11.62 -27.13
N ILE A 429 -15.10 -12.12 -25.92
CA ILE A 429 -14.22 -11.47 -24.93
C ILE A 429 -12.89 -12.22 -24.76
N PRO A 430 -11.81 -11.52 -24.38
CA PRO A 430 -10.50 -12.12 -24.24
C PRO A 430 -10.37 -13.02 -23.01
N ILE A 431 -9.53 -14.06 -23.17
CA ILE A 431 -9.15 -14.99 -22.12
C ILE A 431 -7.73 -14.66 -21.65
N VAL A 432 -7.63 -14.31 -20.36
CA VAL A 432 -6.38 -14.04 -19.66
C VAL A 432 -5.93 -15.29 -18.91
N VAL A 433 -4.66 -15.67 -18.99
CA VAL A 433 -4.09 -16.70 -18.12
C VAL A 433 -3.18 -16.04 -17.08
N LYS A 434 -3.51 -16.22 -15.80
CA LYS A 434 -2.75 -15.65 -14.68
C LYS A 434 -1.82 -16.68 -14.06
N LEU A 435 -0.52 -16.40 -14.16
CA LEU A 435 0.58 -17.24 -13.70
C LEU A 435 1.21 -16.65 -12.43
N GLY A 436 1.63 -17.55 -11.54
CA GLY A 436 2.46 -17.18 -10.40
C GLY A 436 3.94 -17.16 -10.77
N PRO A 437 4.81 -16.62 -9.91
CA PRO A 437 6.26 -16.55 -10.12
C PRO A 437 6.89 -17.94 -9.92
N GLY A 438 6.75 -18.83 -10.89
CA GLY A 438 7.27 -20.20 -10.83
C GLY A 438 8.37 -20.44 -11.85
N ARG A 439 8.05 -21.27 -12.84
CA ARG A 439 8.88 -21.53 -14.03
C ARG A 439 8.37 -20.62 -15.14
N VAL A 440 8.57 -19.32 -14.95
CA VAL A 440 7.83 -18.31 -15.71
C VAL A 440 8.05 -18.48 -17.21
N ASP A 441 9.28 -18.70 -17.65
CA ASP A 441 9.63 -18.97 -19.05
C ASP A 441 8.80 -20.14 -19.63
N GLU A 442 8.82 -21.30 -18.98
CA GLU A 442 8.09 -22.48 -19.46
C GLU A 442 6.56 -22.29 -19.35
N ASP A 443 6.08 -21.68 -18.26
CA ASP A 443 4.67 -21.50 -17.99
C ASP A 443 4.01 -20.51 -18.97
N VAL A 444 4.71 -19.44 -19.39
CA VAL A 444 4.19 -18.50 -20.40
C VAL A 444 4.08 -19.16 -21.77
N LYS A 445 5.03 -20.03 -22.14
CA LYS A 445 4.98 -20.77 -23.41
C LYS A 445 3.77 -21.68 -23.46
N ILE A 446 3.54 -22.44 -22.39
CA ILE A 446 2.38 -23.32 -22.26
C ILE A 446 1.07 -22.53 -22.33
N ALA A 447 0.98 -21.39 -21.63
CA ALA A 447 -0.22 -20.56 -21.66
C ALA A 447 -0.50 -19.97 -23.05
N ALA A 448 0.54 -19.52 -23.75
CA ALA A 448 0.44 -18.96 -25.09
C ALA A 448 0.01 -20.03 -26.12
N GLU A 449 0.61 -21.22 -26.07
CA GLU A 449 0.24 -22.37 -26.90
C GLU A 449 -1.17 -22.90 -26.60
N ALA A 450 -1.61 -22.81 -25.34
CA ALA A 450 -2.97 -23.17 -24.95
C ALA A 450 -4.05 -22.20 -25.47
N GLY A 451 -3.65 -21.07 -26.07
CA GLY A 451 -4.56 -20.12 -26.71
C GLY A 451 -4.96 -18.94 -25.84
N ALA A 452 -4.13 -18.54 -24.87
CA ALA A 452 -4.32 -17.29 -24.14
C ALA A 452 -4.26 -16.08 -25.10
N ASP A 453 -5.18 -15.12 -24.91
CA ASP A 453 -5.12 -13.81 -25.56
C ASP A 453 -4.16 -12.88 -24.80
N ILE A 454 -4.19 -12.97 -23.48
CA ILE A 454 -3.40 -12.17 -22.56
C ILE A 454 -2.78 -13.12 -21.53
N ILE A 455 -1.54 -12.91 -21.15
CA ILE A 455 -0.91 -13.59 -20.02
C ILE A 455 -0.60 -12.55 -18.95
N SER A 456 -1.04 -12.80 -17.72
CA SER A 456 -0.61 -11.99 -16.58
C SER A 456 0.38 -12.76 -15.71
N VAL A 457 1.49 -12.14 -15.37
CA VAL A 457 2.57 -12.76 -14.59
C VAL A 457 2.77 -12.01 -13.28
N ASP A 458 2.60 -12.70 -12.15
CA ASP A 458 2.94 -12.18 -10.84
C ASP A 458 4.43 -12.41 -10.54
N GLY A 459 5.10 -11.44 -9.92
CA GLY A 459 6.30 -11.67 -9.11
C GLY A 459 5.98 -12.06 -7.67
N MET A 460 6.98 -12.55 -6.93
CA MET A 460 6.82 -12.95 -5.51
C MET A 460 6.37 -11.81 -4.57
N GLU A 461 6.47 -10.56 -5.03
CA GLU A 461 5.96 -9.35 -4.38
C GLU A 461 4.42 -9.26 -4.40
N GLY A 462 3.74 -10.13 -5.16
CA GLY A 462 2.28 -10.18 -5.24
C GLY A 462 1.61 -10.39 -3.87
N GLY A 463 0.48 -9.70 -3.66
CA GLY A 463 -0.22 -9.69 -2.36
C GLY A 463 -1.17 -10.88 -2.14
N THR A 464 -1.61 -11.03 -0.89
CA THR A 464 -2.70 -11.95 -0.52
C THR A 464 -3.49 -11.43 0.69
N GLY A 465 -4.75 -11.86 0.81
CA GLY A 465 -5.51 -11.69 2.05
C GLY A 465 -5.07 -12.68 3.15
N ALA A 466 -4.62 -13.87 2.76
CA ALA A 466 -4.16 -14.93 3.67
C ALA A 466 -3.26 -15.93 2.93
N ALA A 467 -2.07 -16.19 3.47
CA ALA A 467 -1.25 -17.34 3.12
C ALA A 467 -0.28 -17.67 4.27
N PRO A 468 0.30 -18.88 4.30
CA PRO A 468 1.42 -19.17 5.19
C PRO A 468 2.58 -18.20 4.94
N GLU A 469 3.11 -17.58 5.99
CA GLU A 469 4.19 -16.59 5.90
C GLU A 469 5.44 -17.18 5.22
N VAL A 470 5.75 -18.45 5.53
CA VAL A 470 6.87 -19.17 4.91
C VAL A 470 6.72 -19.29 3.39
N VAL A 471 5.49 -19.40 2.87
CA VAL A 471 5.26 -19.48 1.43
C VAL A 471 5.49 -18.10 0.80
N ILE A 472 4.95 -17.04 1.40
CA ILE A 472 5.08 -15.67 0.89
C ILE A 472 6.55 -15.23 0.79
N GLU A 473 7.40 -15.61 1.76
CA GLU A 473 8.80 -15.12 1.82
C GLU A 473 9.82 -16.00 1.09
N HIS A 474 9.45 -17.22 0.69
CA HIS A 474 10.41 -18.21 0.17
C HIS A 474 9.99 -18.86 -1.16
N THR A 475 8.85 -18.49 -1.73
CA THR A 475 8.41 -19.08 -3.00
C THR A 475 8.28 -18.03 -4.08
N GLY A 476 9.00 -18.28 -5.17
CA GLY A 476 8.89 -17.57 -6.44
C GLY A 476 10.03 -16.62 -6.79
N VAL A 477 10.05 -16.26 -8.08
CA VAL A 477 10.96 -15.29 -8.66
C VAL A 477 10.48 -13.84 -8.47
N PRO A 478 11.40 -12.86 -8.29
CA PRO A 478 11.05 -11.43 -8.23
C PRO A 478 10.34 -10.92 -9.49
N THR A 479 9.53 -9.88 -9.34
CA THR A 479 8.74 -9.28 -10.44
C THR A 479 9.62 -8.89 -11.62
N LEU A 480 10.78 -8.27 -11.33
CA LEU A 480 11.71 -7.85 -12.38
C LEU A 480 12.23 -9.02 -13.22
N ALA A 481 12.61 -10.12 -12.58
CA ALA A 481 13.08 -11.32 -13.27
C ALA A 481 11.94 -12.06 -13.98
N SER A 482 10.74 -12.06 -13.38
CA SER A 482 9.54 -12.67 -13.96
C SER A 482 9.18 -12.00 -15.29
N LEU A 483 9.26 -10.67 -15.36
CA LEU A 483 9.03 -9.92 -16.59
C LEU A 483 10.00 -10.35 -17.70
N VAL A 484 11.30 -10.40 -17.39
CA VAL A 484 12.34 -10.79 -18.35
C VAL A 484 12.11 -12.21 -18.86
N GLN A 485 11.83 -13.16 -17.96
CA GLN A 485 11.54 -14.55 -18.34
C GLN A 485 10.28 -14.67 -19.20
N ALA A 486 9.23 -13.91 -18.88
CA ALA A 486 7.99 -13.92 -19.64
C ALA A 486 8.18 -13.38 -21.06
N VAL A 487 8.89 -12.27 -21.22
CA VAL A 487 9.19 -11.68 -22.53
C VAL A 487 10.05 -12.62 -23.37
N ASN A 488 11.17 -13.10 -22.81
CA ASN A 488 12.06 -14.03 -23.51
C ASN A 488 11.32 -15.32 -23.91
N GLY A 489 10.48 -15.86 -23.03
CA GLY A 489 9.74 -17.08 -23.31
C GLY A 489 8.77 -16.94 -24.48
N LEU A 490 8.08 -15.79 -24.57
CA LEU A 490 7.19 -15.47 -25.69
C LEU A 490 7.97 -15.16 -26.98
N GLU A 491 9.11 -14.50 -26.90
CA GLU A 491 9.99 -14.23 -28.04
C GLU A 491 10.55 -15.54 -28.64
N GLU A 492 10.96 -16.49 -27.79
CA GLU A 492 11.53 -17.78 -28.22
C GLU A 492 10.55 -18.58 -29.09
N ILE A 493 9.26 -18.52 -28.77
CA ILE A 493 8.21 -19.19 -29.54
C ILE A 493 7.57 -18.28 -30.60
N GLY A 494 8.06 -17.05 -30.76
CA GLY A 494 7.58 -16.09 -31.76
C GLY A 494 6.17 -15.53 -31.52
N LEU A 495 5.68 -15.56 -30.28
CA LEU A 495 4.31 -15.12 -29.92
C LEU A 495 4.26 -13.80 -29.14
N LYS A 496 5.39 -13.12 -28.90
CA LYS A 496 5.43 -11.86 -28.13
C LYS A 496 4.58 -10.73 -28.75
N ASP A 497 4.46 -10.71 -30.07
CA ASP A 497 3.65 -9.72 -30.80
C ASP A 497 2.17 -10.12 -30.94
N GLU A 498 1.82 -11.36 -30.59
CA GLU A 498 0.44 -11.87 -30.65
C GLU A 498 -0.23 -11.97 -29.28
N VAL A 499 0.54 -12.21 -28.22
CA VAL A 499 0.04 -12.41 -26.86
C VAL A 499 0.43 -11.22 -25.98
N ASP A 500 -0.57 -10.51 -25.46
CA ASP A 500 -0.34 -9.36 -24.59
C ASP A 500 0.12 -9.82 -23.20
N LEU A 501 1.06 -9.08 -22.61
CA LEU A 501 1.66 -9.39 -21.32
C LEU A 501 1.29 -8.33 -20.26
N ILE A 502 0.63 -8.76 -19.19
CA ILE A 502 0.37 -7.93 -18.01
C ILE A 502 1.32 -8.31 -16.88
N ILE A 503 2.17 -7.40 -16.43
CA ILE A 503 3.05 -7.66 -15.28
C ILE A 503 2.39 -7.26 -13.96
N THR A 504 2.68 -7.98 -12.89
CA THR A 504 2.28 -7.59 -11.53
C THR A 504 3.20 -8.14 -10.45
N GLY A 505 2.90 -7.75 -9.21
CA GLY A 505 3.75 -7.93 -8.04
C GLY A 505 4.50 -6.63 -7.75
N GLY A 506 4.24 -6.01 -6.60
CA GLY A 506 5.02 -4.85 -6.15
C GLY A 506 5.01 -3.59 -7.05
N ILE A 507 4.11 -3.46 -8.02
CA ILE A 507 3.95 -2.23 -8.84
C ILE A 507 3.33 -1.12 -7.98
N ARG A 508 4.05 0.00 -7.80
CA ARG A 508 3.71 1.08 -6.85
C ARG A 508 3.53 2.46 -7.50
N SER A 509 4.11 2.70 -8.66
CA SER A 509 4.17 4.05 -9.26
C SER A 509 4.13 4.00 -10.78
N GLY A 510 3.88 5.14 -11.43
CA GLY A 510 3.97 5.22 -12.88
C GLY A 510 5.40 5.01 -13.41
N ALA A 511 6.43 5.19 -12.58
CA ALA A 511 7.80 4.82 -12.92
C ALA A 511 8.00 3.30 -13.04
N ASP A 512 7.39 2.52 -12.13
CA ASP A 512 7.42 1.05 -12.23
C ASP A 512 6.72 0.60 -13.51
N VAL A 513 5.54 1.18 -13.81
CA VAL A 513 4.77 0.89 -15.02
C VAL A 513 5.56 1.24 -16.29
N ALA A 514 6.18 2.44 -16.34
CA ALA A 514 6.91 2.88 -17.52
C ALA A 514 8.13 1.99 -17.82
N LYS A 515 8.86 1.60 -16.77
CA LYS A 515 10.00 0.67 -16.89
C LYS A 515 9.55 -0.72 -17.30
N ALA A 516 8.46 -1.22 -16.72
CA ALA A 516 7.88 -2.49 -17.13
C ALA A 516 7.46 -2.50 -18.60
N MET A 517 6.79 -1.44 -19.06
CA MET A 517 6.38 -1.33 -20.45
C MET A 517 7.57 -1.27 -21.41
N ALA A 518 8.58 -0.46 -21.07
CA ALA A 518 9.83 -0.39 -21.84
C ALA A 518 10.58 -1.73 -21.91
N MET A 519 10.37 -2.61 -20.93
CA MET A 519 10.93 -3.96 -20.88
C MET A 519 10.04 -5.03 -21.55
N GLY A 520 8.93 -4.65 -22.17
CA GLY A 520 8.09 -5.56 -22.97
C GLY A 520 6.75 -5.95 -22.33
N ALA A 521 6.33 -5.34 -21.23
CA ALA A 521 4.94 -5.48 -20.75
C ALA A 521 3.98 -4.59 -21.56
N ASP A 522 2.77 -5.06 -21.81
CA ASP A 522 1.73 -4.31 -22.52
C ASP A 522 0.81 -3.55 -21.54
N ALA A 523 0.72 -4.03 -20.29
CA ALA A 523 0.02 -3.38 -19.19
C ALA A 523 0.57 -3.81 -17.81
N ALA A 524 0.10 -3.15 -16.75
CA ALA A 524 0.47 -3.48 -15.38
C ALA A 524 -0.74 -3.57 -14.46
N TYR A 525 -0.74 -4.60 -13.61
CA TYR A 525 -1.74 -4.78 -12.57
C TYR A 525 -1.26 -4.21 -11.24
N ILE A 526 -2.14 -3.46 -10.57
CA ILE A 526 -1.97 -3.01 -9.19
C ILE A 526 -2.97 -3.72 -8.26
N GLY A 527 -2.49 -4.21 -7.11
CA GLY A 527 -3.33 -4.78 -6.06
C GLY A 527 -3.14 -4.03 -4.74
N THR A 528 -1.99 -4.25 -4.09
CA THR A 528 -1.64 -3.59 -2.83
C THR A 528 -1.64 -2.07 -2.93
N GLY A 529 -1.13 -1.49 -4.03
CA GLY A 529 -1.17 -0.04 -4.26
C GLY A 529 -2.60 0.51 -4.27
N ALA A 530 -3.52 -0.15 -4.99
CA ALA A 530 -4.94 0.21 -5.00
C ALA A 530 -5.58 0.06 -3.62
N MET A 531 -5.24 -0.98 -2.86
CA MET A 531 -5.68 -1.14 -1.47
C MET A 531 -5.18 -0.02 -0.56
N ILE A 532 -3.94 0.44 -0.73
CA ILE A 532 -3.41 1.57 0.05
C ILE A 532 -4.13 2.86 -0.34
N ALA A 533 -4.34 3.10 -1.64
CA ALA A 533 -5.04 4.28 -2.14
C ALA A 533 -6.47 4.41 -1.57
N LEU A 534 -7.22 3.32 -1.47
CA LEU A 534 -8.57 3.35 -0.87
C LEU A 534 -8.57 3.56 0.65
N GLY A 535 -7.43 3.36 1.35
CA GLY A 535 -7.30 3.59 2.80
C GLY A 535 -6.62 2.48 3.63
N CYS A 536 -6.05 1.43 3.01
CA CYS A 536 -5.37 0.37 3.75
C CYS A 536 -4.13 0.88 4.51
N ARG A 537 -3.97 0.43 5.76
CA ARG A 537 -2.84 0.78 6.62
C ARG A 537 -1.65 -0.19 6.57
N ALA A 538 -1.69 -1.20 5.70
CA ALA A 538 -0.66 -2.24 5.61
C ALA A 538 -0.35 -2.94 6.95
N CYS A 539 -1.37 -3.19 7.78
CA CYS A 539 -1.25 -3.92 9.06
C CYS A 539 -1.11 -5.44 8.90
N ARG A 540 -1.25 -5.98 7.68
CA ARG A 540 -0.97 -7.39 7.30
C ARG A 540 -1.82 -8.47 7.99
N MET A 541 -2.76 -8.08 8.85
CA MET A 541 -3.72 -8.96 9.52
C MET A 541 -4.99 -9.20 8.70
N CYS A 542 -4.93 -9.06 7.38
CA CYS A 542 -6.08 -9.16 6.48
C CYS A 542 -6.87 -10.47 6.66
N TYR A 543 -6.18 -11.55 7.02
CA TYR A 543 -6.73 -12.89 7.23
C TYR A 543 -7.68 -12.96 8.44
N THR A 544 -7.50 -12.10 9.45
CA THR A 544 -8.28 -12.12 10.70
C THR A 544 -9.71 -11.62 10.55
N GLY A 545 -10.02 -10.92 9.46
CA GLY A 545 -11.29 -10.23 9.30
C GLY A 545 -11.47 -9.00 10.17
N LYS A 546 -10.46 -8.57 10.95
CA LYS A 546 -10.54 -7.42 11.87
C LYS A 546 -9.86 -6.17 11.31
N CYS A 547 -10.03 -5.89 10.02
CA CYS A 547 -9.40 -4.72 9.38
C CYS A 547 -9.95 -3.42 10.00
N PRO A 548 -9.11 -2.57 10.63
CA PRO A 548 -9.60 -1.43 11.41
C PRO A 548 -10.18 -0.30 10.57
N VAL A 549 -9.97 -0.33 9.25
CA VAL A 549 -10.36 0.69 8.27
C VAL A 549 -11.37 0.17 7.24
N GLY A 550 -12.02 -0.98 7.51
CA GLY A 550 -13.11 -1.47 6.66
C GLY A 550 -12.70 -2.12 5.34
N VAL A 551 -11.41 -2.24 5.03
CA VAL A 551 -10.91 -2.74 3.73
C VAL A 551 -11.02 -4.26 3.59
N ALA A 552 -10.44 -5.00 4.53
CA ALA A 552 -10.29 -6.46 4.44
C ALA A 552 -11.06 -7.18 5.56
N THR A 553 -12.36 -6.89 5.67
CA THR A 553 -13.24 -7.35 6.75
C THR A 553 -14.66 -7.60 6.25
N GLN A 554 -15.37 -8.52 6.92
CA GLN A 554 -16.80 -8.75 6.73
C GLN A 554 -17.63 -8.28 7.93
N ASP A 555 -17.00 -7.70 8.95
CA ASP A 555 -17.68 -7.16 10.13
C ASP A 555 -18.39 -5.84 9.73
N PRO A 556 -19.73 -5.75 9.85
CA PRO A 556 -20.48 -4.55 9.50
C PRO A 556 -19.97 -3.28 10.18
N ALA A 557 -19.61 -3.34 11.48
CA ALA A 557 -19.16 -2.16 12.23
C ALA A 557 -17.78 -1.68 11.78
N LEU A 558 -16.96 -2.57 11.21
CA LEU A 558 -15.68 -2.19 10.61
C LEU A 558 -15.86 -1.70 9.17
N ARG A 559 -16.79 -2.29 8.41
CA ARG A 559 -17.13 -1.89 7.04
C ARG A 559 -17.67 -0.46 6.97
N GLU A 560 -18.51 -0.07 7.93
CA GLU A 560 -19.05 1.31 8.04
C GLU A 560 -17.97 2.40 8.13
N ARG A 561 -16.72 2.05 8.46
CA ARG A 561 -15.61 3.00 8.52
C ARG A 561 -15.08 3.41 7.16
N MET A 562 -15.47 2.70 6.10
CA MET A 562 -15.06 2.95 4.73
C MET A 562 -16.10 3.80 4.00
N ASP A 563 -15.69 4.97 3.53
CA ASP A 563 -16.51 5.81 2.65
C ASP A 563 -16.30 5.35 1.20
N LEU A 564 -17.36 4.82 0.60
CA LEU A 564 -17.34 4.27 -0.75
C LEU A 564 -16.91 5.31 -1.80
N GLU A 565 -17.48 6.51 -1.76
CA GLU A 565 -17.27 7.55 -2.77
C GLU A 565 -15.85 8.09 -2.70
N LEU A 566 -15.40 8.41 -1.49
CA LEU A 566 -14.03 8.88 -1.25
C LEU A 566 -13.01 7.82 -1.67
N SER A 567 -13.23 6.56 -1.30
CA SER A 567 -12.34 5.47 -1.67
C SER A 567 -12.29 5.26 -3.19
N ALA A 568 -13.43 5.33 -3.88
CA ALA A 568 -13.47 5.24 -5.35
C ALA A 568 -12.68 6.39 -6.01
N MET A 569 -12.88 7.62 -5.55
CA MET A 569 -12.14 8.79 -6.04
C MET A 569 -10.63 8.65 -5.81
N ARG A 570 -10.19 8.11 -4.67
CA ARG A 570 -8.77 7.90 -4.39
C ARG A 570 -8.15 6.84 -5.29
N VAL A 571 -8.86 5.74 -5.56
CA VAL A 571 -8.42 4.73 -6.54
C VAL A 571 -8.28 5.35 -7.93
N ALA A 572 -9.28 6.10 -8.38
CA ALA A 572 -9.25 6.82 -9.66
C ALA A 572 -8.05 7.78 -9.73
N ASN A 573 -7.84 8.61 -8.71
CA ASN A 573 -6.72 9.55 -8.65
C ASN A 573 -5.36 8.84 -8.68
N TYR A 574 -5.22 7.71 -7.98
CA TYR A 574 -3.99 6.95 -7.97
C TYR A 574 -3.67 6.37 -9.35
N ILE A 575 -4.65 5.73 -10.00
CA ILE A 575 -4.48 5.22 -11.38
C ILE A 575 -4.14 6.37 -12.33
N LYS A 576 -4.88 7.48 -12.27
CA LYS A 576 -4.62 8.67 -13.08
C LYS A 576 -3.20 9.24 -12.87
N SER A 577 -2.73 9.30 -11.62
CA SER A 577 -1.36 9.74 -11.31
C SER A 577 -0.33 8.82 -11.94
N MET A 578 -0.51 7.50 -11.78
CA MET A 578 0.39 6.52 -12.39
C MET A 578 0.43 6.66 -13.91
N THR A 579 -0.72 6.83 -14.56
CA THR A 579 -0.79 7.08 -16.01
C THR A 579 -0.04 8.34 -16.42
N GLU A 580 -0.23 9.44 -15.70
CA GLU A 580 0.43 10.73 -15.98
C GLU A 580 1.94 10.70 -15.72
N GLU A 581 2.39 9.94 -14.73
CA GLU A 581 3.80 9.66 -14.46
C GLU A 581 4.42 8.81 -15.58
N THR A 582 3.76 7.72 -16.00
CA THR A 582 4.21 6.89 -17.11
C THR A 582 4.33 7.69 -18.41
N LYS A 583 3.29 8.47 -18.73
CA LYS A 583 3.27 9.41 -19.85
C LYS A 583 4.42 10.41 -19.79
N MET A 584 4.65 11.02 -18.63
CA MET A 584 5.74 11.98 -18.44
C MET A 584 7.09 11.35 -18.76
N LEU A 585 7.33 10.14 -18.27
CA LEU A 585 8.60 9.45 -18.46
C LEU A 585 8.83 9.02 -19.91
N ALA A 586 7.79 8.55 -20.59
CA ALA A 586 7.86 8.25 -22.03
C ALA A 586 8.16 9.51 -22.86
N GLN A 587 7.48 10.63 -22.58
CA GLN A 587 7.70 11.90 -23.26
C GLN A 587 9.11 12.45 -23.03
N LEU A 588 9.63 12.34 -21.81
CA LEU A 588 11.00 12.73 -21.47
C LEU A 588 12.04 11.89 -22.20
N ALA A 589 11.72 10.65 -22.58
CA ALA A 589 12.57 9.81 -23.42
C ALA A 589 12.35 10.01 -24.93
N GLY A 590 11.45 10.92 -25.32
CA GLY A 590 11.21 11.27 -26.73
C GLY A 590 10.05 10.52 -27.39
N HIS A 591 9.16 9.90 -26.60
CA HIS A 591 8.04 9.11 -27.13
C HIS A 591 6.69 9.81 -26.92
N ASP A 592 5.91 9.88 -27.99
CA ASP A 592 4.52 10.38 -28.03
C ASP A 592 3.48 9.25 -27.86
N ASP A 593 3.92 8.02 -27.63
CA ASP A 593 3.08 6.86 -27.31
C ASP A 593 3.85 5.98 -26.31
N ILE A 594 3.23 5.66 -25.18
CA ILE A 594 3.86 4.86 -24.12
C ILE A 594 4.28 3.46 -24.60
N ARG A 595 3.68 2.95 -25.68
CA ARG A 595 4.02 1.65 -26.28
C ARG A 595 5.29 1.68 -27.13
N LYS A 596 5.81 2.87 -27.46
CA LYS A 596 7.11 3.03 -28.15
C LYS A 596 8.28 2.96 -27.19
N PHE A 597 8.02 2.92 -25.88
CA PHE A 597 9.07 2.90 -24.89
C PHE A 597 9.83 1.57 -24.96
N SER A 598 11.16 1.61 -24.82
CA SER A 598 12.00 0.44 -25.10
C SER A 598 13.16 0.28 -24.14
N VAL A 599 13.77 -0.90 -24.14
CA VAL A 599 14.98 -1.21 -23.36
C VAL A 599 16.17 -0.29 -23.69
N ASN A 600 16.18 0.35 -24.87
CA ASN A 600 17.24 1.30 -25.23
C ASN A 600 17.17 2.59 -24.41
N ASP A 601 15.99 2.93 -23.91
CA ASP A 601 15.73 4.10 -23.07
C ASP A 601 16.06 3.84 -21.60
N LEU A 602 16.51 2.64 -21.24
CA LEU A 602 16.78 2.23 -19.86
C LEU A 602 18.26 1.98 -19.61
N ARG A 603 18.70 2.17 -18.36
CA ARG A 603 20.00 1.70 -17.86
C ARG A 603 19.87 1.07 -16.48
N ALA A 604 20.60 -0.02 -16.28
CA ALA A 604 20.75 -0.67 -14.98
C ALA A 604 21.76 0.09 -14.12
N LEU A 605 21.39 0.42 -12.87
CA LEU A 605 22.26 1.13 -11.93
C LEU A 605 23.44 0.29 -11.43
N ASP A 606 23.29 -1.03 -11.41
CA ASP A 606 24.32 -1.96 -10.96
C ASP A 606 24.42 -3.20 -11.84
N THR A 607 25.50 -3.96 -11.64
CA THR A 607 25.81 -5.16 -12.42
C THR A 607 24.84 -6.31 -12.19
N ASN A 608 24.22 -6.41 -11.01
CA ASN A 608 23.24 -7.46 -10.74
C ASN A 608 21.98 -7.21 -11.55
N ILE A 609 21.50 -5.97 -11.58
CA ILE A 609 20.34 -5.59 -12.39
C ILE A 609 20.63 -5.77 -13.88
N ALA A 610 21.81 -5.35 -14.35
CA ALA A 610 22.23 -5.57 -15.73
C ALA A 610 22.23 -7.07 -16.09
N ALA A 611 22.75 -7.93 -15.20
CA ALA A 611 22.77 -9.37 -15.42
C ALA A 611 21.38 -10.02 -15.40
N ILE A 612 20.46 -9.54 -14.54
CA ILE A 612 19.08 -10.05 -14.47
C ILE A 612 18.28 -9.64 -15.69
N THR A 613 18.43 -8.39 -16.13
CA THR A 613 17.54 -7.77 -17.12
C THR A 613 18.09 -7.76 -18.54
N GLY A 614 19.39 -7.97 -18.73
CA GLY A 614 20.07 -7.74 -20.00
C GLY A 614 20.22 -6.26 -20.37
N LEU A 615 19.77 -5.33 -19.51
CA LEU A 615 19.93 -3.90 -19.76
C LEU A 615 21.40 -3.48 -19.70
N ARG A 616 21.73 -2.46 -20.50
CA ARG A 616 23.05 -1.83 -20.45
C ARG A 616 23.29 -1.20 -19.08
N LEU A 617 24.51 -1.36 -18.57
CA LEU A 617 24.93 -0.71 -17.33
C LEU A 617 25.00 0.81 -17.52
N ILE A 618 24.76 1.61 -16.47
CA ILE A 618 24.79 3.09 -16.53
C ILE A 618 26.03 3.74 -17.18
N GLY A 619 27.16 3.03 -17.28
CA GLY A 619 28.35 3.51 -17.97
C GLY A 619 28.42 3.21 -19.48
N GLN A 620 27.39 2.59 -20.07
CA GLN A 620 27.38 2.07 -21.45
C GLN A 620 26.34 2.71 -22.37
#